data_AF-A0A086MPV6-F1
#
_entry.id   AF-A0A086MPV6-F1
#
_cell.length_a   1.000
_cell.length_b   1.000
_cell.length_c   1.000
_cell.angle_alpha   90.00
_cell.angle_beta   90.00
_cell.angle_gamma   90.00
#
_symmetry.space_group_name_H-M   'P 1'
#
loop_
_entity.id
_entity.type
_entity.pdbx_description
1 polymer ?
#
loop_
_entity_poly.entity_id
_entity_poly.type
_entity_poly.pdbx_seq_one_letter_code
_entity_poly.pdbx_strand_id
1 'polypeptide(L)'
;MQQDELFPLADIPPRVRRAILREFQGRWPTVQEIAQISDRHWLATPDIGPSSLEKIHSIIQVHRSQTDPFPPPQLINNELLDRLEFIQEEFRWLERAVKAKLHRRRRSEASFGRGSDRASAPNDGLSLG
;
A
#
# COMPACT_ATOMS: atom_id res chain seq x y z
N MET A 1 0.46 29.09 -25.40
CA MET A 1 -0.51 29.56 -24.39
C MET A 1 -0.96 28.33 -23.63
N GLN A 2 -0.47 28.13 -22.40
CA GLN A 2 -0.86 26.99 -21.56
C GLN A 2 -2.34 27.17 -21.23
N GLN A 3 -3.18 26.23 -21.66
CA GLN A 3 -4.59 26.22 -21.27
C GLN A 3 -4.61 25.68 -19.85
N ASP A 4 -4.85 26.55 -18.87
CA ASP A 4 -4.96 26.13 -17.48
C ASP A 4 -6.23 25.29 -17.32
N GLU A 5 -6.06 23.97 -17.36
CA GLU A 5 -7.16 23.03 -17.26
C GLU A 5 -7.74 23.05 -15.84
N LEU A 6 -9.06 23.16 -15.75
CA LEU A 6 -9.78 23.18 -14.47
C LEU A 6 -9.66 21.82 -13.78
N PHE A 7 -9.43 21.83 -12.47
CA PHE A 7 -9.29 20.58 -11.73
C PHE A 7 -10.62 19.81 -11.64
N PRO A 8 -10.70 18.52 -11.95
CA PRO A 8 -11.97 17.80 -11.97
C PRO A 8 -12.46 17.50 -10.54
N LEU A 9 -13.16 18.48 -9.95
CA LEU A 9 -13.75 18.35 -8.61
C LEU A 9 -14.81 17.24 -8.54
N ALA A 10 -15.35 16.80 -9.68
CA ALA A 10 -16.32 15.71 -9.79
C ALA A 10 -15.77 14.39 -9.22
N ASP A 11 -14.48 14.11 -9.43
CA ASP A 11 -13.81 12.85 -9.07
C ASP A 11 -13.32 12.83 -7.61
N ILE A 12 -13.49 13.95 -6.91
CA ILE A 12 -13.03 14.15 -5.54
C ILE A 12 -14.21 13.97 -4.56
N PRO A 13 -13.98 13.31 -3.40
CA PRO A 13 -14.98 13.19 -2.36
C PRO A 13 -15.56 14.56 -1.94
N PRO A 14 -16.87 14.68 -1.66
CA PRO A 14 -17.51 15.97 -1.37
C PRO A 14 -16.85 16.77 -0.22
N ARG A 15 -16.29 16.09 0.77
CA ARG A 15 -15.57 16.73 1.88
C ARG A 15 -14.30 17.44 1.41
N VAL A 16 -13.48 16.73 0.65
CA VAL A 16 -12.23 17.23 0.05
C VAL A 16 -12.53 18.33 -0.97
N ARG A 17 -13.60 18.18 -1.77
CA ARG A 17 -14.07 19.22 -2.70
C ARG A 17 -14.32 20.54 -1.99
N ARG A 18 -15.01 20.52 -0.84
CA ARG A 18 -15.27 21.73 -0.05
C ARG A 18 -14.01 22.31 0.54
N ALA A 19 -13.06 21.48 0.98
CA ALA A 19 -11.78 21.94 1.49
C ALA A 19 -10.96 22.64 0.39
N ILE A 20 -10.86 22.04 -0.79
CA ILE A 20 -10.23 22.65 -1.97
C ILE A 20 -10.91 23.98 -2.31
N LEU A 21 -12.24 24.00 -2.44
CA LEU A 21 -12.95 25.25 -2.73
C LEU A 21 -12.72 26.31 -1.65
N ARG A 22 -12.66 25.96 -0.36
CA ARG A 22 -12.34 26.91 0.71
C ARG A 22 -10.94 27.50 0.57
N GLU A 23 -9.96 26.65 0.25
CA GLU A 23 -8.57 27.07 0.01
C GLU A 23 -8.49 28.11 -1.11
N PHE A 24 -9.30 27.93 -2.16
CA PHE A 24 -9.40 28.83 -3.31
C PHE A 24 -10.56 29.84 -3.21
N GLN A 25 -11.05 30.15 -2.01
CA GLN A 25 -12.06 31.19 -1.76
C GLN A 25 -13.38 31.01 -2.56
N GLY A 26 -13.76 29.76 -2.82
CA GLY A 26 -14.93 29.39 -3.60
C GLY A 26 -14.70 29.38 -5.11
N ARG A 27 -13.52 29.79 -5.59
CA ARG A 27 -13.14 29.67 -7.00
C ARG A 27 -12.84 28.22 -7.34
N TRP A 28 -13.13 27.86 -8.58
CA TRP A 28 -12.69 26.59 -9.15
C TRP A 28 -11.20 26.69 -9.53
N PRO A 29 -10.30 25.94 -8.87
CA PRO A 29 -8.87 25.99 -9.18
C PRO A 29 -8.50 25.19 -10.42
N THR A 30 -7.33 25.50 -10.97
CA THR A 30 -6.72 24.75 -12.07
C THR A 30 -5.85 23.61 -11.54
N VAL A 31 -5.55 22.63 -12.38
CA VAL A 31 -4.67 21.50 -12.02
C VAL A 31 -3.29 22.00 -11.58
N GLN A 32 -2.77 23.04 -12.25
CA GLN A 32 -1.47 23.62 -11.95
C GLN A 32 -1.46 24.38 -10.61
N GLU A 33 -2.52 25.13 -10.30
CA GLU A 33 -2.65 25.83 -9.02
C GLU A 33 -2.67 24.86 -7.84
N ILE A 34 -3.38 23.74 -7.96
CA ILE A 34 -3.39 22.70 -6.92
C ILE A 34 -2.00 22.06 -6.77
N ALA A 35 -1.31 21.81 -7.88
CA ALA A 35 0.02 21.20 -7.88
C ALA A 35 1.13 22.11 -7.31
N GLN A 36 0.90 23.42 -7.22
CA GLN A 36 1.83 24.36 -6.59
C GLN A 36 1.75 24.36 -5.06
N ILE A 37 0.63 23.91 -4.49
CA ILE A 37 0.45 23.83 -3.05
C ILE A 37 1.21 22.63 -2.51
N SER A 38 2.05 22.86 -1.49
CA SER A 38 2.84 21.79 -0.87
C SER A 38 1.96 20.78 -0.13
N ASP A 39 2.41 19.52 -0.10
CA ASP A 39 1.74 18.44 0.66
C ASP A 39 1.53 18.80 2.13
N ARG A 40 2.50 19.49 2.75
CA ARG A 40 2.40 19.95 4.14
C ARG A 40 1.24 20.91 4.34
N HIS A 41 1.02 21.80 3.38
CA HIS A 41 -0.08 22.75 3.41
C HIS A 41 -1.42 22.01 3.26
N TRP A 42 -1.52 21.10 2.29
CA TRP A 42 -2.70 20.27 2.12
C TRP A 42 -3.04 19.42 3.35
N LEU A 43 -2.04 18.82 4.00
CA LEU A 43 -2.24 18.04 5.22
C LEU A 43 -2.58 18.88 6.45
N ALA A 44 -2.28 20.19 6.43
CA ALA A 44 -2.71 21.13 7.46
C ALA A 44 -4.16 21.60 7.23
N THR A 45 -4.69 21.47 6.00
CA THR A 45 -6.06 21.83 5.69
C THR A 45 -7.04 20.84 6.35
N PRO A 46 -8.04 21.34 7.11
CA PRO A 46 -9.10 20.49 7.64
C PRO A 46 -9.80 19.70 6.53
N ASP A 47 -10.19 18.47 6.83
CA ASP A 47 -10.82 17.52 5.89
C ASP A 47 -9.91 16.94 4.79
N ILE A 48 -8.61 17.27 4.78
CA ILE A 48 -7.62 16.71 3.85
C ILE A 48 -6.59 15.88 4.61
N GLY A 49 -6.71 14.57 4.47
CA GLY A 49 -5.75 13.61 5.02
C GLY A 49 -4.84 12.99 3.95
N PRO A 50 -3.90 12.12 4.35
CA PRO A 50 -2.96 11.47 3.43
C PRO A 50 -3.64 10.74 2.26
N SER A 51 -4.72 10.01 2.54
CA SER A 51 -5.48 9.29 1.50
C SER A 51 -6.23 10.22 0.54
N SER A 52 -6.58 11.43 0.98
CA SER A 52 -7.19 12.45 0.14
C SER A 52 -6.15 13.13 -0.74
N LEU A 53 -4.97 13.41 -0.17
CA LEU A 53 -3.82 13.96 -0.87
C LEU A 53 -3.35 13.02 -1.99
N GLU A 54 -3.28 11.72 -1.73
CA GLU A 54 -2.90 10.71 -2.73
C GLU A 54 -3.86 10.68 -3.93
N LYS A 55 -5.18 10.86 -3.68
CA LYS A 55 -6.17 11.00 -4.75
C LYS A 55 -5.99 12.29 -5.56
N ILE A 56 -5.70 13.41 -4.90
CA ILE A 56 -5.42 14.68 -5.57
C ILE A 56 -4.20 14.51 -6.49
N HIS A 57 -3.12 13.91 -6.00
CA HIS A 57 -1.92 13.60 -6.80
C HIS A 57 -2.22 12.67 -7.98
N SER A 58 -3.03 11.64 -7.77
CA SER A 58 -3.43 10.71 -8.84
C SER A 58 -4.12 11.45 -10.00
N ILE A 59 -5.03 12.39 -9.68
CA ILE A 59 -5.74 13.19 -10.68
C ILE A 59 -4.78 14.13 -11.42
N ILE A 60 -3.88 14.81 -10.69
CA ILE A 60 -2.87 15.69 -11.29
C ILE A 60 -1.96 14.92 -12.24
N GLN A 61 -1.55 13.70 -11.85
CA GLN A 61 -0.67 12.85 -12.65
C GLN A 61 -1.34 12.42 -13.97
N VAL A 62 -2.61 12.00 -13.90
CA VAL A 62 -3.40 11.65 -15.11
C VAL A 62 -3.53 12.83 -16.06
N HIS A 63 -3.79 14.04 -15.56
CA HIS A 63 -3.87 15.25 -16.40
C HIS A 63 -2.54 15.61 -17.06
N ARG A 64 -1.43 15.54 -16.31
CA ARG A 64 -0.09 15.81 -16.87
C ARG A 64 0.29 14.83 -17.99
N SER A 65 -0.17 13.58 -17.91
CA SER A 65 0.05 12.60 -18.98
C SER A 65 -0.77 12.86 -20.25
N GLN A 66 -1.81 13.71 -20.20
CA GLN A 66 -2.68 14.00 -21.34
C GLN A 66 -2.30 15.31 -22.08
N THR A 67 -1.67 16.26 -21.40
CA THR A 67 -1.40 17.61 -21.95
C THR A 67 -0.03 17.77 -22.63
N ASP A 68 0.87 16.78 -22.55
CA ASP A 68 2.21 16.88 -23.12
C ASP A 68 2.38 15.95 -24.34
N PRO A 69 2.59 16.50 -25.57
CA PRO A 69 2.98 15.71 -26.75
C PRO A 69 4.41 15.15 -26.65
N PHE A 70 5.19 15.60 -25.67
CA PHE A 70 6.54 15.10 -25.38
C PHE A 70 6.57 14.50 -23.97
N PRO A 71 7.19 13.33 -23.78
CA PRO A 71 7.19 12.70 -22.48
C PRO A 71 8.14 13.45 -21.53
N PRO A 72 7.70 13.95 -20.35
CA PRO A 72 8.63 14.34 -19.29
C PRO A 72 9.38 13.08 -18.84
N PRO A 73 10.62 13.20 -18.31
CA PRO A 73 11.61 12.13 -18.28
C PRO A 73 10.95 10.87 -17.74
N GLN A 74 10.70 9.97 -18.68
CA GLN A 74 10.19 8.65 -18.40
C GLN A 74 11.16 8.10 -17.36
N LEU A 75 10.66 7.68 -16.20
CA LEU A 75 11.17 6.41 -15.70
C LEU A 75 10.99 5.49 -16.89
N ILE A 76 12.10 5.21 -17.58
CA ILE A 76 12.13 4.49 -18.85
C ILE A 76 11.24 3.27 -18.61
N ASN A 77 10.34 2.89 -19.54
CA ASN A 77 9.39 1.80 -19.28
C ASN A 77 10.04 0.57 -18.59
N ASN A 78 11.32 0.34 -18.88
CA ASN A 78 12.19 -0.62 -18.21
C ASN A 78 12.30 -0.39 -16.68
N GLU A 79 12.58 0.81 -16.20
CA GLU A 79 12.62 1.15 -14.77
C GLU A 79 11.25 1.00 -14.08
N LEU A 80 10.15 1.24 -14.81
CA LEU A 80 8.80 0.95 -14.29
C LEU A 80 8.54 -0.55 -14.20
N LEU A 81 8.99 -1.32 -15.18
CA LEU A 81 8.92 -2.78 -15.17
C LEU A 81 9.82 -3.37 -14.08
N ASP A 82 11.03 -2.85 -13.90
CA ASP A 82 11.97 -3.26 -12.86
C ASP A 82 11.38 -2.99 -11.47
N ARG A 83 10.75 -1.83 -11.29
CA ARG A 83 10.08 -1.50 -10.02
C ARG A 83 8.84 -2.36 -9.78
N LEU A 84 8.08 -2.69 -10.82
CA LEU A 84 6.94 -3.60 -10.72
C LEU A 84 7.42 -5.01 -10.35
N GLU A 85 8.46 -5.51 -11.00
CA GLU A 85 9.05 -6.82 -10.75
C GLU A 85 9.57 -6.93 -9.31
N PHE A 86 10.31 -5.91 -8.85
CA PHE A 86 10.79 -5.83 -7.48
C PHE A 86 9.64 -5.89 -6.46
N ILE A 87 8.58 -5.10 -6.66
CA ILE A 87 7.41 -5.10 -5.76
C ILE A 87 6.72 -6.47 -5.76
N GLN A 88 6.60 -7.11 -6.92
CA GLN A 88 6.02 -8.46 -7.01
C GLN A 88 6.87 -9.51 -6.28
N GLU A 89 8.20 -9.40 -6.35
CA GLU A 89 9.10 -10.27 -5.60
C GLU A 89 8.98 -10.09 -4.10
N GLU A 90 8.86 -8.86 -3.62
CA GLU A 90 8.65 -8.55 -2.20
C GLU A 90 7.34 -9.14 -1.68
N PHE A 91 6.26 -9.05 -2.47
CA PHE A 91 4.99 -9.71 -2.12
C PHE A 91 5.13 -11.23 -2.06
N ARG A 92 5.82 -11.85 -3.03
CA ARG A 92 6.08 -13.30 -3.04
C ARG A 92 6.93 -13.72 -1.84
N TRP A 93 7.92 -12.92 -1.46
CA TRP A 93 8.74 -13.15 -0.29
C TRP A 93 7.91 -13.07 1.00
N LEU A 94 7.08 -12.03 1.14
CA LEU A 94 6.21 -11.85 2.29
C LEU A 94 5.21 -13.00 2.43
N GLU A 95 4.61 -13.45 1.32
CA GLU A 95 3.71 -14.60 1.31
C GLU A 95 4.41 -15.88 1.79
N ARG A 96 5.62 -16.15 1.29
CA ARG A 96 6.44 -17.29 1.74
C ARG A 96 6.80 -17.17 3.22
N ALA A 97 7.18 -15.98 3.69
CA ALA A 97 7.52 -15.73 5.08
C ALA A 97 6.32 -15.96 6.02
N VAL A 98 5.13 -15.50 5.63
CA VAL A 98 3.88 -15.73 6.37
C VAL A 98 3.51 -17.21 6.38
N LYS A 99 3.55 -17.91 5.24
CA LYS A 99 3.31 -19.36 5.17
C LYS A 99 4.32 -20.14 6.01
N ALA A 100 5.60 -19.80 5.94
CA ALA A 100 6.65 -20.45 6.73
C ALA A 100 6.44 -20.25 8.23
N LYS A 101 6.05 -19.04 8.68
CA LYS A 101 5.69 -18.77 10.08
C LYS A 101 4.46 -19.58 10.50
N LEU A 102 3.44 -19.70 9.65
CA LEU A 102 2.26 -20.50 9.92
C LEU A 102 2.59 -22.01 10.04
N HIS A 103 3.41 -22.54 9.14
CA HIS A 103 3.87 -23.93 9.20
C HIS A 103 4.80 -24.21 10.38
N ARG A 104 5.60 -23.24 10.81
CA ARG A 104 6.41 -23.35 12.04
C ARG A 104 5.52 -23.42 13.28
N ARG A 105 4.46 -22.60 13.35
CA ARG A 105 3.50 -22.61 14.47
C ARG A 105 2.73 -23.93 14.56
N ARG A 106 2.29 -24.48 13.43
CA ARG A 106 1.64 -25.81 13.39
C ARG A 106 2.58 -26.95 13.77
N ARG A 107 3.85 -26.89 13.39
CA ARG A 107 4.85 -27.91 13.79
C ARG A 107 5.20 -27.82 15.27
N SER A 108 5.26 -26.63 15.88
CA SER A 108 5.47 -26.50 17.32
C SER A 108 4.31 -27.05 18.15
N GLU A 109 3.07 -26.92 17.69
CA GLU A 109 1.91 -27.53 18.37
C GLU A 109 1.93 -29.07 18.28
N ALA A 110 2.36 -29.64 17.15
CA ALA A 110 2.49 -31.09 16.99
C ALA A 110 3.62 -31.71 17.85
N SER A 111 4.70 -30.97 18.15
CA SER A 111 5.79 -31.46 19.01
C SER A 111 5.48 -31.41 20.51
N PHE A 112 4.48 -30.65 20.96
CA PHE A 112 4.07 -30.62 22.37
C PHE A 112 3.09 -31.75 22.76
N GLY A 113 2.60 -32.54 21.79
CA GLY A 113 1.64 -33.63 22.03
C GLY A 113 2.23 -35.04 22.16
N ARG A 114 3.56 -35.21 22.14
CA ARG A 114 4.21 -36.54 22.17
C ARG A 114 5.31 -36.60 23.22
N GLY A 115 4.91 -36.51 24.49
CA GLY A 115 5.84 -36.53 25.62
C GLY A 115 5.16 -36.79 26.95
N SER A 116 4.16 -37.68 27.00
CA SER A 116 3.68 -38.22 28.27
C SER A 116 2.94 -39.54 28.05
N ASP A 117 3.69 -40.62 27.85
CA ASP A 117 3.25 -41.95 28.23
C ASP A 117 4.42 -42.61 28.96
N ARG A 118 4.40 -42.40 30.27
CA ARG A 118 5.29 -43.01 31.25
C ARG A 118 4.41 -43.93 32.11
N ALA A 119 4.29 -45.18 31.70
CA ALA A 119 3.83 -46.37 32.46
C ALA A 119 3.78 -47.52 31.43
N SER A 120 4.27 -48.73 31.64
CA SER A 120 4.36 -49.56 32.83
C SER A 120 5.49 -50.59 32.65
N ALA A 121 6.13 -50.98 33.76
CA ALA A 121 6.80 -52.27 33.84
C ALA A 121 5.78 -53.40 33.62
N PRO A 122 6.26 -54.61 33.28
CA PRO A 122 6.09 -55.65 34.29
C PRO A 122 7.38 -56.45 34.51
N ASN A 123 7.58 -56.69 35.80
CA ASN A 123 8.26 -57.81 36.41
C ASN A 123 7.75 -59.16 35.83
N ASP A 124 8.62 -60.16 35.80
CA ASP A 124 8.39 -61.63 35.83
C ASP A 124 9.57 -62.28 35.10
N GLY A 125 10.30 -63.28 35.57
CA GLY A 125 10.13 -64.21 36.68
C GLY A 125 11.13 -65.35 36.42
N LEU A 126 11.73 -65.86 37.47
CA LEU A 126 12.74 -66.93 37.49
C LEU A 126 12.29 -68.19 36.71
N SER A 127 13.21 -68.83 35.98
CA SER A 127 13.16 -70.28 35.76
C SER A 127 14.56 -70.84 35.46
N LEU A 128 15.15 -71.51 36.45
CA LEU A 128 16.24 -72.47 36.31
C LEU A 128 15.64 -73.83 36.68
N GLY A 129 15.65 -74.75 35.72
CA GLY A 129 15.27 -76.15 35.86
C GLY A 129 15.96 -76.94 34.76
#